data_AF-A0A8J5MRP4-F1
#
_entry.id   AF-A0A8J5MRP4-F1
#
_cell.length_a   1.000
_cell.length_b   1.000
_cell.length_c   1.000
_cell.angle_alpha   90.00
_cell.angle_beta   90.00
_cell.angle_gamma   90.00
#
_symmetry.space_group_name_H-M   'P 1'
#
loop_
_entity.id
_entity.type
_entity.pdbx_description
1 polymer ?
#
loop_
_entity_poly.entity_id
_entity_poly.type
_entity_poly.pdbx_seq_one_letter_code
_entity_poly.pdbx_strand_id
1 'polypeptide(L)'
;MIVPLLHQWTKANALFKPPVINQCRTIELKLTKLWHKAVREKNNSHIDCGCPREKKIPVLELEFIKAQRTKAEGQGSMQMGSIDYSETKKQIANAKKREQIREREQKKKMKIPPINVNATKLSELVDLSLEVLEPPLTTSLTSQELRNLKETPMQVPKWLSHTQSVERCVKMVTEAAGHVYSHERRE
;
A
#
# COMPACT_ATOMS: atom_id res chain seq x y z
N MET A 1 45.92 -50.19 -22.67
CA MET A 1 46.58 -48.99 -22.09
C MET A 1 46.36 -47.75 -22.96
N ILE A 2 45.10 -47.32 -23.19
CA ILE A 2 44.79 -46.15 -24.06
C ILE A 2 44.10 -45.01 -23.26
N VAL A 3 43.47 -45.35 -22.14
CA VAL A 3 42.70 -44.43 -21.28
C VAL A 3 43.53 -43.30 -20.63
N PRO A 4 44.78 -43.50 -20.17
CA PRO A 4 45.54 -42.44 -19.48
C PRO A 4 45.91 -41.28 -20.41
N LEU A 5 46.24 -41.59 -21.67
CA LEU A 5 46.64 -40.61 -22.68
C LEU A 5 45.48 -39.72 -23.09
N LEU A 6 44.28 -40.28 -23.23
CA LEU A 6 43.08 -39.50 -23.56
C LEU A 6 42.70 -38.54 -22.43
N HIS A 7 42.88 -38.96 -21.17
CA HIS A 7 42.63 -38.11 -20.00
C HIS A 7 43.65 -36.96 -19.89
N GLN A 8 44.93 -37.23 -20.16
CA GLN A 8 45.95 -36.17 -20.19
C GLN A 8 45.73 -35.20 -21.36
N TRP A 9 45.35 -35.71 -22.54
CA TRP A 9 45.07 -34.90 -23.72
C TRP A 9 43.85 -33.99 -23.52
N THR A 10 42.76 -34.51 -22.94
CA THR A 10 41.57 -33.70 -22.61
C THR A 10 41.87 -32.65 -21.55
N LYS A 11 42.67 -32.98 -20.53
CA LYS A 11 43.11 -32.02 -19.50
C LYS A 11 43.99 -30.90 -20.07
N ALA A 12 44.89 -31.23 -21.00
CA ALA A 12 45.73 -30.24 -21.68
C ALA A 12 44.90 -29.32 -22.60
N ASN A 13 43.94 -29.88 -23.37
CA ASN A 13 43.06 -29.12 -24.23
C ASN A 13 42.07 -28.24 -23.46
N ALA A 14 41.62 -28.65 -22.28
CA ALA A 14 40.75 -27.83 -21.42
C ALA A 14 41.41 -26.52 -20.97
N LEU A 15 42.75 -26.48 -20.92
CA LEU A 15 43.52 -25.28 -20.59
C LEU A 15 43.86 -24.44 -21.82
N PHE A 16 43.68 -24.98 -23.02
CA PHE A 16 43.95 -24.27 -24.27
C PHE A 16 42.80 -23.30 -24.56
N LYS A 17 42.94 -22.07 -24.06
CA LYS A 17 42.07 -20.97 -24.48
C LYS A 17 42.48 -20.57 -25.90
N PRO A 18 41.58 -20.63 -26.90
CA PRO A 18 41.93 -20.12 -28.23
C PRO A 18 42.37 -18.66 -28.08
N PRO A 19 43.38 -18.20 -28.85
CA PRO A 19 43.77 -16.80 -28.83
C PRO A 19 42.52 -15.96 -29.09
N VAL A 20 42.31 -14.93 -28.27
CA VAL A 20 41.16 -14.02 -28.45
C VAL A 20 41.38 -13.27 -29.75
N ILE A 21 40.80 -13.77 -30.84
CA ILE A 21 40.79 -13.09 -32.13
C ILE A 21 39.83 -11.91 -31.97
N ASN A 22 40.35 -10.78 -31.49
CA ASN A 22 39.60 -9.54 -31.47
C ASN A 22 39.40 -9.11 -32.93
N GLN A 23 38.18 -9.26 -33.44
CA GLN A 23 37.81 -8.71 -34.74
C GLN A 23 38.10 -7.20 -34.76
N CYS A 24 38.54 -6.65 -35.89
CA CYS A 24 38.91 -5.22 -36.01
C CYS A 24 37.84 -4.28 -35.42
N ARG A 25 36.56 -4.56 -35.68
CA ARG A 25 35.42 -3.81 -35.15
C ARG A 25 35.39 -3.73 -33.61
N THR A 26 35.78 -4.80 -32.93
CA THR A 26 35.84 -4.87 -31.46
C THR A 26 37.03 -4.08 -30.90
N ILE A 27 38.14 -4.03 -31.64
CA ILE A 27 39.32 -3.24 -31.28
C ILE A 27 39.01 -1.75 -31.44
N GLU A 28 38.40 -1.34 -32.55
CA GLU A 28 37.97 0.04 -32.80
C GLU A 28 36.98 0.54 -31.74
N LEU A 29 36.02 -0.29 -31.33
CA LEU A 29 35.10 0.04 -30.23
C LEU A 29 35.81 0.20 -28.88
N LYS A 30 36.85 -0.61 -28.60
CA LYS A 30 37.65 -0.48 -27.38
C LYS A 30 38.53 0.78 -27.43
N LEU A 31 39.14 1.06 -28.57
CA LEU A 31 39.96 2.26 -28.81
C LEU A 31 39.13 3.53 -28.70
N THR A 32 37.95 3.59 -29.32
CA THR A 32 37.04 4.74 -29.21
C THR A 32 36.56 4.96 -27.78
N LYS A 33 36.24 3.89 -27.04
CA LYS A 33 35.91 4.00 -25.61
C LYS A 33 37.07 4.52 -24.76
N LEU A 34 38.28 4.02 -24.98
CA LEU A 34 39.49 4.48 -24.31
C LEU A 34 39.80 5.94 -24.68
N TRP A 35 39.64 6.31 -25.94
CA TRP A 35 39.81 7.69 -26.42
C TRP A 35 38.80 8.63 -25.78
N HIS A 36 37.51 8.29 -25.76
CA HIS A 36 36.49 9.10 -25.08
C HIS A 36 36.69 9.16 -23.55
N LYS A 37 37.33 8.15 -22.95
CA LYS A 37 37.70 8.18 -21.54
C LYS A 37 38.88 9.13 -21.31
N ALA A 38 39.94 9.02 -22.11
CA ALA A 38 41.10 9.90 -22.05
C ALA A 38 40.74 11.36 -22.37
N VAL A 39 39.86 11.60 -23.35
CA VAL A 39 39.33 12.93 -23.67
C VAL A 39 38.48 13.48 -22.53
N ARG A 40 37.68 12.66 -21.84
CA ARG A 40 36.95 13.09 -20.64
C ARG A 40 37.87 13.43 -19.48
N GLU A 41 38.92 12.64 -19.25
CA GLU A 41 39.92 12.90 -18.22
C GLU A 41 40.74 14.17 -18.54
N LYS A 42 41.09 14.38 -19.83
CA LYS A 42 41.74 15.61 -20.30
C LYS A 42 40.82 16.82 -20.24
N ASN A 43 39.52 16.68 -20.50
CA ASN A 43 38.53 17.76 -20.43
C ASN A 43 38.02 18.03 -19.00
N ASN A 44 38.46 17.25 -18.01
CA ASN A 44 38.26 17.58 -16.59
C ASN A 44 39.23 18.65 -16.09
N SER A 45 39.84 19.38 -17.02
CA SER A 45 40.87 20.36 -16.76
C SER A 45 40.36 21.78 -16.95
N HIS A 46 40.06 22.39 -15.82
CA HIS A 46 40.39 23.80 -15.62
C HIS A 46 41.90 23.94 -15.31
N ILE A 47 42.75 23.09 -15.91
CA ILE A 47 44.21 23.08 -15.69
C ILE A 47 44.85 24.26 -16.43
N ASP A 48 44.26 24.71 -17.54
CA ASP A 48 44.78 25.82 -18.37
C ASP A 48 44.04 27.16 -18.17
N CYS A 49 43.46 27.42 -16.99
CA CYS A 49 43.11 28.81 -16.67
C CYS A 49 44.36 29.55 -16.18
N GLY A 50 44.61 30.72 -16.76
CA GLY A 50 45.73 31.61 -16.39
C GLY A 50 45.53 32.35 -15.07
N CYS A 51 44.52 31.99 -14.26
CA CYS A 51 44.29 32.64 -12.97
C CYS A 51 45.34 32.19 -11.94
N PRO A 52 45.84 33.10 -11.08
CA PRO A 52 46.70 32.74 -9.96
C PRO A 52 45.98 31.76 -9.03
N ARG A 53 46.74 30.86 -8.40
CA ARG A 53 46.24 29.71 -7.63
C ARG A 53 45.23 30.11 -6.55
N GLU A 54 45.42 31.27 -5.92
CA GLU A 54 44.55 31.83 -4.87
C GLU A 54 43.15 32.21 -5.36
N LYS A 55 42.99 32.43 -6.67
CA LYS A 55 41.71 32.76 -7.32
C LYS A 55 41.09 31.58 -8.04
N LYS A 56 41.70 30.39 -7.98
CA LYS A 56 41.14 29.19 -8.61
C LYS A 56 40.05 28.61 -7.73
N ILE A 57 38.85 28.47 -8.29
CA ILE A 57 37.73 27.82 -7.62
C ILE A 57 38.06 26.34 -7.42
N PRO A 58 37.91 25.80 -6.20
CA PRO A 58 38.08 24.37 -5.93
C PRO A 58 37.19 23.51 -6.83
N VAL A 59 37.69 22.33 -7.24
CA VAL A 59 36.99 21.44 -8.19
C VAL A 59 35.57 21.07 -7.71
N LEU A 60 35.40 20.84 -6.41
CA LEU A 60 34.09 20.54 -5.80
C LEU A 60 33.10 21.71 -5.90
N GLU A 61 33.58 22.95 -5.77
CA GLU A 61 32.74 24.16 -5.94
C GLU A 61 32.39 24.42 -7.40
N LEU A 62 33.25 24.04 -8.34
CA LEU A 62 32.96 24.14 -9.78
C LEU A 62 31.81 23.21 -10.19
N GLU A 63 31.78 21.98 -9.69
CA GLU A 63 30.66 21.05 -9.92
C GLU A 63 29.36 21.63 -9.37
N PHE A 64 29.41 22.20 -8.17
CA PHE A 64 28.27 22.89 -7.57
C PHE A 64 27.83 24.10 -8.40
N ILE A 65 28.74 25.00 -8.81
CA ILE A 65 28.41 26.20 -9.60
C ILE A 65 27.86 25.82 -10.98
N LYS A 66 28.43 24.80 -11.63
CA LYS A 66 27.89 24.25 -12.89
C LYS A 66 26.47 23.72 -12.68
N ALA A 67 26.26 22.94 -11.62
CA ALA A 67 24.95 22.39 -11.27
C ALA A 67 23.92 23.46 -10.87
N GLN A 68 24.33 24.65 -10.43
CA GLN A 68 23.44 25.80 -10.21
C GLN A 68 23.13 26.56 -11.50
N ARG A 69 24.12 26.77 -12.36
CA ARG A 69 23.96 27.51 -13.63
C ARG A 69 23.13 26.73 -14.67
N THR A 70 23.16 25.40 -14.64
CA THR A 70 22.35 24.55 -15.53
C THR A 70 20.88 24.42 -15.10
N LYS A 71 20.47 24.99 -13.95
CA LYS A 71 19.08 24.96 -13.43
C LYS A 71 18.13 25.91 -14.17
N ALA A 72 18.34 26.17 -15.46
CA ALA A 72 17.57 27.17 -16.19
C ALA A 72 16.04 26.90 -16.13
N GLU A 73 15.58 25.65 -15.94
CA GLU A 73 14.14 25.34 -15.96
C GLU A 73 13.71 24.21 -15.00
N GLY A 74 14.47 23.85 -13.95
CA GLY A 74 14.05 22.77 -13.05
C GLY A 74 14.91 22.55 -11.81
N GLN A 75 14.25 22.10 -10.73
CA GLN A 75 14.86 21.77 -9.43
C GLN A 75 16.09 20.88 -9.61
N GLY A 76 17.28 21.43 -9.31
CA GLY A 76 18.51 20.65 -9.40
C GLY A 76 18.62 19.64 -8.27
N SER A 77 19.30 18.53 -8.53
CA SER A 77 19.50 17.42 -7.57
C SER A 77 20.06 17.86 -6.22
N MET A 78 20.87 18.92 -6.17
CA MET A 78 21.49 19.46 -4.97
C MET A 78 20.67 20.56 -4.26
N GLN A 79 19.38 20.72 -4.56
CA GLN A 79 18.50 21.66 -3.86
C GLN A 79 18.06 21.07 -2.51
N MET A 80 18.19 21.84 -1.43
CA MET A 80 17.65 21.47 -0.12
C MET A 80 16.16 21.12 -0.25
N GLY A 81 15.79 19.89 0.13
CA GLY A 81 14.44 19.33 0.00
C GLY A 81 14.24 18.33 -1.16
N SER A 82 15.20 18.17 -2.08
CA SER A 82 15.12 17.16 -3.15
C SER A 82 15.29 15.73 -2.63
N ILE A 83 16.16 15.53 -1.63
CA ILE A 83 16.44 14.25 -0.99
C ILE A 83 15.17 13.71 -0.28
N ASP A 84 14.47 14.61 0.41
CA ASP A 84 13.26 14.28 1.18
C ASP A 84 11.99 14.24 0.34
N TYR A 85 12.06 14.58 -0.95
CA TYR A 85 10.90 14.63 -1.84
C TYR A 85 10.20 13.28 -1.97
N SER A 86 10.98 12.20 -2.06
CA SER A 86 10.43 10.83 -2.18
C SER A 86 9.71 10.40 -0.90
N GLU A 87 10.26 10.75 0.27
CA GLU A 87 9.64 10.48 1.57
C GLU A 87 8.41 11.35 1.80
N THR A 88 8.46 12.63 1.43
CA THR A 88 7.33 13.55 1.55
C THR A 88 6.14 13.06 0.70
N LYS A 89 6.39 12.57 -0.52
CA LYS A 89 5.36 11.93 -1.35
C LYS A 89 4.74 10.71 -0.69
N LYS A 90 5.55 9.82 -0.11
CA LYS A 90 5.06 8.63 0.61
C LYS A 90 4.22 9.03 1.82
N GLN A 91 4.66 10.01 2.59
CA GLN A 91 3.94 10.51 3.77
C GLN A 91 2.58 11.11 3.39
N ILE A 92 2.53 11.93 2.33
CA ILE A 92 1.27 12.49 1.81
C ILE A 92 0.32 11.37 1.34
N ALA A 93 0.82 10.37 0.61
CA ALA A 93 0.00 9.24 0.16
C ALA A 93 -0.57 8.43 1.33
N ASN A 94 0.24 8.17 2.36
CA ASN A 94 -0.19 7.47 3.56
C ASN A 94 -1.21 8.28 4.38
N ALA A 95 -1.04 9.60 4.48
CA ALA A 95 -2.00 10.49 5.12
C ALA A 95 -3.36 10.45 4.40
N LYS A 96 -3.36 10.57 3.06
CA LYS A 96 -4.58 10.43 2.25
C LYS A 96 -5.27 9.08 2.42
N LYS A 97 -4.51 7.99 2.49
CA LYS A 97 -5.07 6.64 2.72
C LYS A 97 -5.71 6.53 4.10
N ARG A 98 -5.10 7.09 5.14
CA ARG A 98 -5.65 7.12 6.50
C ARG A 98 -6.92 7.95 6.58
N GLU A 99 -6.97 9.09 5.90
CA GLU A 99 -8.15 9.95 5.81
C GLU A 99 -9.31 9.24 5.12
N GLN A 100 -9.07 8.56 3.99
CA GLN A 100 -10.09 7.75 3.32
C GLN A 100 -10.63 6.59 4.18
N ILE A 101 -9.78 5.95 5.00
CA ILE A 101 -10.22 4.92 5.94
C ILE A 101 -11.11 5.55 7.01
N ARG A 102 -10.71 6.68 7.60
CA ARG A 102 -11.52 7.41 8.58
C ARG A 102 -12.87 7.85 8.02
N GLU A 103 -12.92 8.38 6.80
CA GLU A 103 -14.19 8.74 6.15
C GLU A 103 -15.11 7.52 5.93
N ARG A 104 -14.55 6.36 5.58
CA ARG A 104 -15.32 5.10 5.45
C ARG A 104 -15.85 4.62 6.80
N GLU A 105 -15.05 4.71 7.86
CA GLU A 105 -15.46 4.36 9.22
C GLU A 105 -16.52 5.33 9.74
N GLN A 106 -16.38 6.62 9.47
CA GLN A 106 -17.32 7.66 9.91
C GLN A 106 -18.67 7.55 9.20
N LYS A 107 -18.69 7.04 7.95
CA LYS A 107 -19.92 6.70 7.21
C LYS A 107 -20.63 5.43 7.70
N LYS A 108 -19.99 4.61 8.54
CA LYS A 108 -20.56 3.36 9.08
C LYS A 108 -21.10 3.47 10.52
N LYS A 109 -21.45 4.67 10.98
CA LYS A 109 -22.12 4.81 12.28
C LYS A 109 -23.58 4.37 12.13
N MET A 110 -24.01 3.38 12.93
CA MET A 110 -25.40 2.98 13.03
C MET A 110 -26.25 4.19 13.42
N LYS A 111 -27.22 4.55 12.60
CA LYS A 111 -28.22 5.55 12.95
C LYS A 111 -29.40 4.85 13.61
N ILE A 112 -29.84 5.38 14.74
CA ILE A 112 -31.07 4.90 15.37
C ILE A 112 -32.23 5.62 14.67
N PRO A 113 -33.16 4.90 14.03
CA PRO A 113 -34.27 5.55 13.35
C PRO A 113 -35.19 6.23 14.37
N PRO A 114 -35.79 7.38 14.03
CA PRO A 114 -36.72 8.05 14.91
C PRO A 114 -37.96 7.18 15.16
N ILE A 115 -38.33 7.01 16.42
CA ILE A 115 -39.50 6.23 16.85
C ILE A 115 -40.75 7.11 16.83
N ASN A 116 -41.83 6.62 16.21
CA ASN A 116 -43.15 7.23 16.28
C ASN A 116 -43.88 6.80 17.56
N VAL A 117 -43.86 7.66 18.57
CA VAL A 117 -44.52 7.42 19.88
C VAL A 117 -46.04 7.33 19.80
N ASN A 118 -46.66 7.85 18.73
CA ASN A 118 -48.11 7.85 18.55
C ASN A 118 -48.62 6.65 17.73
N ALA A 119 -47.73 5.75 17.33
CA ALA A 119 -48.10 4.59 16.54
C ALA A 119 -48.99 3.64 17.35
N THR A 120 -50.10 3.22 16.75
CA THR A 120 -51.02 2.25 17.39
C THR A 120 -50.63 0.80 17.04
N LYS A 121 -49.91 0.61 15.93
CA LYS A 121 -49.47 -0.69 15.42
C LYS A 121 -47.95 -0.74 15.35
N LEU A 122 -47.39 -1.94 15.58
CA LEU A 122 -45.94 -2.18 15.52
C LEU A 122 -45.32 -1.83 14.16
N SER A 123 -46.07 -2.03 13.06
CA SER A 123 -45.61 -1.69 11.71
C SER A 123 -45.42 -0.19 11.47
N GLU A 124 -46.06 0.66 12.29
CA GLU A 124 -46.04 2.13 12.15
C GLU A 124 -45.06 2.80 13.13
N LEU A 125 -44.44 2.03 14.02
CA LEU A 125 -43.52 2.51 15.04
C LEU A 125 -42.20 3.04 14.44
N VAL A 126 -41.75 2.43 13.34
CA VAL A 126 -40.50 2.78 12.65
C VAL A 126 -40.70 2.63 11.14
N ASP A 127 -40.37 3.67 10.37
CA ASP A 127 -40.35 3.56 8.91
C ASP A 127 -39.01 2.99 8.43
N LEU A 128 -39.01 1.70 8.11
CA LEU A 128 -37.85 0.97 7.61
C LEU A 128 -37.50 1.29 6.14
N SER A 129 -38.32 2.10 5.47
CA SER A 129 -38.14 2.46 4.05
C SER A 129 -37.18 3.65 3.86
N LEU A 130 -37.08 4.52 4.87
CA LEU A 130 -36.39 5.81 4.77
C LEU A 130 -34.88 5.72 5.00
N GLU A 131 -34.43 4.78 5.85
CA GLU A 131 -33.01 4.57 6.12
C GLU A 131 -32.66 3.09 6.04
N VAL A 132 -31.63 2.78 5.24
CA VAL A 132 -31.03 1.43 5.16
C VAL A 132 -30.28 1.18 6.46
N LEU A 133 -31.01 0.77 7.50
CA LEU A 133 -30.41 0.35 8.76
C LEU A 133 -29.95 -1.10 8.60
N GLU A 134 -28.63 -1.31 8.56
CA GLU A 134 -28.11 -2.66 8.70
C GLU A 134 -28.39 -3.17 10.12
N PRO A 135 -29.03 -4.34 10.27
CA PRO A 135 -29.20 -4.95 11.57
C PRO A 135 -27.83 -5.26 12.19
N PRO A 136 -27.69 -5.26 13.53
CA PRO A 136 -26.43 -5.56 14.22
C PRO A 136 -25.78 -6.86 13.72
N LEU A 137 -26.60 -7.86 13.38
CA LEU A 137 -26.15 -9.15 12.88
C LEU A 137 -25.36 -9.06 11.57
N THR A 138 -25.65 -8.09 10.70
CA THR A 138 -24.98 -7.94 9.41
C THR A 138 -23.81 -6.98 9.45
N THR A 139 -23.61 -6.23 10.54
CA THR A 139 -22.56 -5.21 10.64
C THR A 139 -21.13 -5.77 10.54
N SER A 140 -20.90 -7.00 10.98
CA SER A 140 -19.61 -7.69 10.90
C SER A 140 -19.35 -8.37 9.55
N LEU A 141 -20.38 -8.48 8.70
CA LEU A 141 -20.31 -9.25 7.46
C LEU A 141 -19.80 -8.38 6.29
N THR A 142 -19.00 -8.99 5.44
CA THR A 142 -18.57 -8.40 4.18
C THR A 142 -19.69 -8.45 3.13
N SER A 143 -19.65 -7.55 2.16
CA SER A 143 -20.64 -7.51 1.07
C SER A 143 -20.66 -8.78 0.20
N GLN A 144 -19.62 -9.62 0.27
CA GLN A 144 -19.60 -10.92 -0.39
C GLN A 144 -20.33 -11.97 0.45
N GLU A 145 -20.09 -12.01 1.76
CA GLU A 145 -20.83 -12.89 2.68
C GLU A 145 -22.34 -12.59 2.67
N LEU A 146 -22.72 -11.31 2.58
CA LEU A 146 -24.13 -10.92 2.44
C LEU A 146 -24.76 -11.45 1.14
N ARG A 147 -24.00 -11.49 0.04
CA ARG A 147 -24.46 -12.07 -1.23
C ARG A 147 -24.59 -13.59 -1.11
N ASN A 148 -23.63 -14.24 -0.47
CA ASN A 148 -23.70 -15.68 -0.20
C ASN A 148 -24.91 -16.05 0.67
N LEU A 149 -25.24 -15.26 1.70
CA LEU A 149 -26.44 -15.48 2.53
C LEU A 149 -27.75 -15.31 1.75
N LYS A 150 -27.75 -14.43 0.73
CA LYS A 150 -28.89 -14.27 -0.17
C LYS A 150 -29.05 -15.47 -1.11
N GLU A 151 -27.95 -16.01 -1.62
CA GLU A 151 -27.95 -17.16 -2.54
C GLU A 151 -28.20 -18.48 -1.82
N THR A 152 -27.62 -18.65 -0.63
CA THR A 152 -27.81 -19.81 0.23
C THR A 152 -28.31 -19.35 1.60
N PRO A 153 -29.64 -19.28 1.78
CA PRO A 153 -30.22 -18.99 3.08
C PRO A 153 -29.80 -20.03 4.11
N MET A 154 -29.52 -19.58 5.33
CA MET A 154 -29.22 -20.48 6.45
C MET A 154 -30.40 -21.43 6.70
N GLN A 155 -30.13 -22.73 6.75
CA GLN A 155 -31.16 -23.71 7.11
C GLN A 155 -31.32 -23.73 8.63
N VAL A 156 -32.47 -23.24 9.10
CA VAL A 156 -32.80 -23.24 10.53
C VAL A 156 -33.63 -24.49 10.84
N PRO A 157 -33.29 -25.26 11.89
CA PRO A 157 -34.12 -26.36 12.34
C PRO A 157 -35.54 -25.87 12.66
N LYS A 158 -36.54 -26.72 12.49
CA LYS A 158 -37.90 -26.42 12.93
C LYS A 158 -37.95 -26.48 14.46
N TRP A 159 -37.68 -25.35 15.10
CA TRP A 159 -37.84 -25.20 16.54
C TRP A 159 -39.32 -25.26 16.90
N LEU A 160 -39.65 -26.01 17.95
CA LEU A 160 -41.02 -26.06 18.48
C LEU A 160 -41.23 -24.78 19.32
N SER A 161 -41.91 -23.79 18.76
CA SER A 161 -42.20 -22.52 19.43
C SER A 161 -43.27 -22.62 20.52
N HIS A 162 -44.05 -23.71 20.55
CA HIS A 162 -45.20 -23.92 21.42
C HIS A 162 -44.99 -25.09 22.40
N THR A 163 -43.76 -25.27 22.89
CA THR A 163 -43.56 -26.23 23.97
C THR A 163 -44.15 -25.67 25.27
N GLN A 164 -44.67 -26.56 26.12
CA GLN A 164 -45.21 -26.18 27.42
C GLN A 164 -44.20 -25.40 28.28
N SER A 165 -42.90 -25.71 28.14
CA SER A 165 -41.84 -24.98 28.85
C SER A 165 -41.72 -23.53 28.37
N VAL A 166 -41.81 -23.27 27.06
CA VAL A 166 -41.78 -21.92 26.50
C VAL A 166 -43.00 -21.13 26.97
N GLU A 167 -44.20 -21.72 26.93
CA GLU A 167 -45.42 -21.03 27.38
C GLU A 167 -45.39 -20.70 28.87
N ARG A 168 -44.93 -21.63 29.72
CA ARG A 168 -44.73 -21.36 31.16
C ARG A 168 -43.72 -20.24 31.38
N CYS A 169 -42.62 -20.22 30.62
CA CYS A 169 -41.61 -19.17 30.72
C CYS A 169 -42.19 -17.80 30.34
N VAL A 170 -42.87 -17.70 29.20
CA VAL A 170 -43.52 -16.46 28.75
C VAL A 170 -44.53 -15.97 29.79
N LYS A 171 -45.35 -16.86 30.35
CA LYS A 171 -46.30 -16.52 31.41
C LYS A 171 -45.60 -15.95 32.64
N MET A 172 -44.60 -16.65 33.20
CA MET A 172 -43.87 -16.20 34.39
C MET A 172 -43.19 -14.85 34.17
N VAL A 173 -42.54 -14.65 33.01
CA VAL A 173 -41.87 -13.39 32.67
C VAL A 173 -42.89 -12.25 32.53
N THR A 174 -44.05 -12.52 31.94
CA THR A 174 -45.11 -11.52 31.78
C THR A 174 -45.72 -11.14 33.14
N GLU A 175 -45.99 -12.12 34.01
CA GLU A 175 -46.47 -11.90 35.38
C GLU A 175 -45.46 -11.08 36.21
N ALA A 176 -44.18 -11.44 36.14
CA ALA A 176 -43.11 -10.71 36.82
C ALA A 176 -42.97 -9.27 36.28
N ALA A 177 -42.98 -9.09 34.95
CA ALA A 177 -42.89 -7.77 34.33
C ALA A 177 -44.09 -6.88 34.67
N GLY A 178 -45.29 -7.46 34.75
CA GLY A 178 -46.49 -6.77 35.21
C GLY A 178 -46.40 -6.32 36.68
N HIS A 179 -45.71 -7.07 37.53
CA HIS A 179 -45.52 -6.71 38.93
C HIS A 179 -44.56 -5.52 39.11
N VAL A 180 -43.52 -5.43 38.27
CA VAL A 180 -42.44 -4.42 38.28
C VAL A 180 -42.74 -3.21 37.37
N TYR A 181 -44.02 -3.00 37.04
CA TYR A 181 -44.43 -1.91 36.17
C TYR A 181 -44.59 -0.59 36.95
N SER A 182 -43.46 0.08 37.23
CA SER A 182 -43.31 1.49 37.65
C SER A 182 -41.89 1.72 38.20
N HIS A 183 -41.36 2.94 38.14
CA HIS A 183 -40.05 3.26 38.72
C HIS A 183 -40.02 3.01 40.24
N GLU A 184 -41.13 3.32 40.92
CA GLU A 184 -41.31 3.17 42.37
C GLU A 184 -41.26 1.72 42.87
N ARG A 185 -41.50 0.73 41.99
CA ARG A 185 -41.43 -0.70 42.34
C ARG A 185 -40.12 -1.37 41.90
N ARG A 186 -39.23 -0.62 41.26
CA ARG A 186 -37.90 -1.09 40.81
C ARG A 186 -36.79 -0.73 41.80
N GLU A 187 -36.97 0.34 42.57
CA GLU A 187 -36.10 0.78 43.69
C GLU A 187 -36.60 0.15 44.99
#